data_AF-A0AAD8QTC8-F1
#
_entry.id   AF-A0AAD8QTC8-F1
#
_cell.length_a   1.000
_cell.length_b   1.000
_cell.length_c   1.000
_cell.angle_alpha   90.00
_cell.angle_beta   90.00
_cell.angle_gamma   90.00
#
_symmetry.space_group_name_H-M   'P 1'
#
loop_
_entity.id
_entity.type
_entity.pdbx_description
1 polymer ?
#
loop_
_entity_poly.entity_id
_entity_poly.type
_entity_poly.pdbx_seq_one_letter_code
_entity_poly.pdbx_strand_id
1 'polypeptide(L)'
;MGSSQSAERVIPEQAVQDLHREDRILQERTEEERDASIIRHVHHALRHYNANDEGLDFVPVKPLMAAYVGFRGHIWVHVSFLARRSKITSSKRRRGKDDPVKHFFAELRYDHHFGTPTVETCTIIGKWPA
;
A
#
# COMPACT_ATOMS: atom_id res chain seq x y z
N MET A 1 -36.30 53.85 0.95
CA MET A 1 -36.48 52.72 1.89
C MET A 1 -36.41 51.45 1.08
N GLY A 2 -35.33 50.67 1.21
CA GLY A 2 -35.15 49.44 0.43
C GLY A 2 -34.13 48.57 1.14
N SER A 3 -34.59 47.76 2.09
CA SER A 3 -33.75 46.77 2.77
C SER A 3 -33.88 45.44 2.02
N SER A 4 -32.83 45.06 1.29
CA SER A 4 -32.66 43.71 0.77
C SER A 4 -32.41 42.76 1.95
N GLN A 5 -33.34 41.85 2.22
CA GLN A 5 -33.09 40.72 3.10
C GLN A 5 -32.43 39.61 2.27
N SER A 6 -31.16 39.34 2.54
CA SER A 6 -30.48 38.16 2.02
C SER A 6 -31.07 36.92 2.69
N ALA A 7 -31.79 36.10 1.91
CA ALA A 7 -32.28 34.81 2.36
C ALA A 7 -31.09 33.85 2.50
N GLU A 8 -30.71 33.56 3.74
CA GLU A 8 -29.73 32.53 4.08
C GLU A 8 -30.32 31.16 3.71
N ARG A 9 -29.71 30.50 2.71
CA ARG A 9 -30.15 29.17 2.26
C ARG A 9 -29.77 28.15 3.33
N VAL A 10 -30.71 27.82 4.20
CA VAL A 10 -30.57 26.70 5.15
C VAL A 10 -30.58 25.40 4.35
N ILE A 11 -29.44 24.72 4.30
CA ILE A 11 -29.34 23.40 3.65
C ILE A 11 -30.14 22.40 4.51
N PRO A 12 -31.08 21.63 3.94
CA PRO A 12 -31.84 20.64 4.70
C PRO A 12 -30.90 19.62 5.33
N GLU A 13 -31.11 19.29 6.60
CA GLU A 13 -30.31 18.31 7.34
C GLU A 13 -30.26 16.94 6.64
N GLN A 14 -31.34 16.58 5.93
CA GLN A 14 -31.41 15.39 5.09
C GLN A 14 -30.39 15.43 3.94
N ALA A 15 -30.21 16.58 3.28
CA ALA A 15 -29.21 16.74 2.22
C ALA A 15 -27.78 16.68 2.77
N VAL A 16 -27.57 17.16 4.00
CA VAL A 16 -26.29 17.00 4.71
C VAL A 16 -26.03 15.54 5.04
N GLN A 17 -27.03 14.80 5.52
CA GLN A 17 -26.92 13.38 5.82
C GLN A 17 -26.72 12.53 4.56
N ASP A 18 -27.38 12.88 3.46
CA ASP A 18 -27.24 12.20 2.17
C ASP A 18 -25.86 12.46 1.55
N LEU A 19 -25.32 13.69 1.64
CA LEU A 19 -23.93 13.99 1.26
C LEU A 19 -22.92 13.19 2.11
N HIS A 20 -23.12 13.12 3.43
CA HIS A 20 -22.26 12.28 4.28
C HIS A 20 -22.41 10.79 3.96
N ARG A 21 -23.59 10.34 3.52
CA ARG A 21 -23.83 8.96 3.10
C ARG A 21 -23.18 8.68 1.75
N GLU A 22 -23.20 9.62 0.81
CA GLU A 22 -22.53 9.54 -0.49
C GLU A 22 -21.01 9.60 -0.33
N ASP A 23 -20.46 10.47 0.52
CA ASP A 23 -19.04 10.48 0.89
C ASP A 23 -18.62 9.14 1.52
N ARG A 24 -19.48 8.57 2.36
CA ARG A 24 -19.25 7.25 2.98
C ARG A 24 -19.33 6.10 1.96
N ILE A 25 -20.10 6.24 0.89
CA ILE A 25 -20.16 5.29 -0.24
C ILE A 25 -18.95 5.46 -1.18
N LEU A 26 -18.36 6.65 -1.28
CA LEU A 26 -17.16 6.93 -2.06
C LEU A 26 -15.84 6.53 -1.35
N GLN A 27 -15.87 6.34 -0.03
CA GLN A 27 -14.67 6.20 0.80
C GLN A 27 -14.28 4.75 1.17
N GLU A 28 -15.08 3.74 0.81
CA GLU A 28 -14.72 2.33 0.99
C GLU A 28 -14.42 1.67 -0.37
N ARG A 29 -13.26 1.97 -0.96
CA ARG A 29 -12.71 1.05 -1.97
C ARG A 29 -12.66 -0.34 -1.35
N THR A 30 -13.04 -1.35 -2.12
CA THR A 30 -12.95 -2.72 -1.62
C THR A 30 -11.50 -3.06 -1.28
N GLU A 31 -11.31 -4.02 -0.37
CA GLU A 31 -9.96 -4.46 0.00
C GLU A 31 -9.20 -4.93 -1.25
N GLU A 32 -9.88 -5.58 -2.19
CA GLU A 32 -9.33 -6.06 -3.46
C GLU A 32 -8.85 -4.93 -4.37
N GLU A 33 -9.62 -3.84 -4.49
CA GLU A 33 -9.22 -2.68 -5.31
C GLU A 33 -8.01 -1.96 -4.72
N ARG A 34 -7.99 -1.82 -3.39
CA ARG A 34 -6.85 -1.27 -2.66
C ARG A 34 -5.62 -2.16 -2.84
N ASP A 35 -5.75 -3.46 -2.66
CA ASP A 35 -4.65 -4.41 -2.83
C ASP A 35 -4.13 -4.42 -4.28
N ALA A 36 -5.02 -4.38 -5.27
CA ALA A 36 -4.66 -4.29 -6.68
C ALA A 36 -3.89 -3.01 -7.02
N SER A 37 -4.19 -1.90 -6.35
CA SER A 37 -3.42 -0.65 -6.53
C SER A 37 -2.02 -0.71 -5.93
N ILE A 38 -1.82 -1.47 -4.84
CA ILE A 38 -0.56 -1.54 -4.10
C ILE A 38 0.38 -2.63 -4.63
N ILE A 39 -0.17 -3.72 -5.19
CA ILE A 39 0.59 -4.94 -5.53
C ILE A 39 1.78 -4.68 -6.46
N ARG A 40 1.69 -3.69 -7.36
CA ARG A 40 2.80 -3.31 -8.24
C ARG A 40 4.02 -2.84 -7.45
N HIS A 41 3.83 -2.04 -6.40
CA HIS A 41 4.91 -1.57 -5.52
C HIS A 41 5.56 -2.74 -4.78
N VAL A 42 4.74 -3.66 -4.28
CA VAL A 42 5.22 -4.88 -3.60
C VAL A 42 6.11 -5.72 -4.52
N HIS A 43 5.75 -5.87 -5.80
CA HIS A 43 6.58 -6.58 -6.76
C HIS A 43 7.93 -5.92 -7.01
N HIS A 44 7.98 -4.59 -7.11
CA HIS A 44 9.25 -3.86 -7.23
C HIS A 44 10.13 -4.08 -5.99
N ALA A 45 9.54 -3.95 -4.80
CA ALA A 45 10.26 -4.15 -3.52
C ALA A 45 10.82 -5.57 -3.38
N LEU A 46 10.02 -6.60 -3.67
CA LEU A 46 10.47 -8.00 -3.58
C LEU A 46 11.49 -8.36 -4.65
N ARG A 47 11.36 -7.84 -5.87
CA ARG A 47 12.38 -8.05 -6.91
C ARG A 47 13.73 -7.50 -6.47
N HIS A 48 13.74 -6.31 -5.86
CA HIS A 48 14.95 -5.72 -5.32
C HIS A 48 15.52 -6.53 -4.15
N TYR A 49 14.68 -6.93 -3.19
CA TYR A 49 15.10 -7.75 -2.05
C TYR A 49 15.72 -9.08 -2.51
N ASN A 50 15.03 -9.82 -3.37
CA ASN A 50 15.47 -11.14 -3.84
C ASN A 50 16.74 -11.05 -4.70
N ALA A 51 16.97 -9.95 -5.42
CA ALA A 51 18.18 -9.75 -6.21
C ALA A 51 19.43 -9.54 -5.33
N ASN A 52 19.26 -9.07 -4.10
CA ASN A 52 20.34 -8.77 -3.17
C ASN A 52 20.63 -9.91 -2.17
N ASP A 53 19.72 -10.89 -2.04
CA ASP A 53 19.79 -11.97 -1.04
C ASP A 53 19.87 -13.34 -1.74
N GLU A 54 21.10 -13.84 -1.96
CA GLU A 54 21.36 -15.10 -2.67
C GLU A 54 20.71 -16.31 -1.96
N GLY A 55 19.54 -16.72 -2.45
CA GLY A 55 18.87 -17.98 -2.05
C GLY A 55 17.59 -17.83 -1.24
N LEU A 56 17.06 -16.60 -1.09
CA LEU A 56 15.81 -16.31 -0.39
C LEU A 56 14.78 -15.69 -1.35
N ASP A 57 14.27 -16.45 -2.31
CA ASP A 57 13.18 -15.94 -3.15
C ASP A 57 11.90 -15.80 -2.33
N PHE A 58 11.43 -14.57 -2.15
CA PHE A 58 10.11 -14.30 -1.59
C PHE A 58 9.09 -14.00 -2.68
N VAL A 59 7.86 -14.47 -2.48
CA VAL A 59 6.69 -14.15 -3.29
C VAL A 59 5.66 -13.39 -2.46
N PRO A 60 4.96 -12.40 -3.04
CA PRO A 60 3.95 -11.64 -2.31
C PRO A 60 2.78 -12.53 -1.90
N VAL A 61 2.24 -12.29 -0.72
CA VAL A 61 1.02 -12.93 -0.21
C VAL A 61 -0.12 -11.93 -0.20
N LYS A 62 0.07 -10.77 0.46
CA LYS A 62 -0.98 -9.75 0.59
C LYS A 62 -0.38 -8.38 0.87
N PRO A 63 -0.70 -7.33 0.09
CA PRO A 63 -0.46 -5.94 0.48
C PRO A 63 -1.26 -5.61 1.75
N LEU A 64 -0.71 -4.81 2.65
CA LEU A 64 -1.42 -4.40 3.87
C LEU A 64 -1.75 -2.91 3.85
N MET A 65 -0.75 -2.08 3.53
CA MET A 65 -0.90 -0.63 3.52
C MET A 65 0.06 0.00 2.52
N ALA A 66 -0.34 1.15 1.97
CA ALA A 66 0.54 2.06 1.27
C ALA A 66 0.29 3.50 1.73
N ALA A 67 1.37 4.25 1.97
CA ALA A 67 1.34 5.69 2.15
C ALA A 67 2.12 6.35 1.01
N TYR A 68 1.58 7.45 0.48
CA TYR A 68 2.16 8.19 -0.63
C TYR A 68 2.55 9.58 -0.15
N VAL A 69 3.80 9.97 -0.37
CA VAL A 69 4.34 11.26 0.08
C VAL A 69 5.04 11.95 -1.09
N GLY A 70 4.55 13.11 -1.50
CA GLY A 70 5.21 13.96 -2.49
C GLY A 70 6.31 14.80 -1.83
N PHE A 71 7.55 14.70 -2.30
CA PHE A 71 8.65 15.52 -1.80
C PHE A 71 9.64 15.87 -2.92
N ARG A 72 9.88 17.17 -3.13
CA ARG A 72 10.85 17.71 -4.11
C ARG A 72 10.71 17.12 -5.53
N GLY A 73 9.47 16.94 -6.01
CA GLY A 73 9.22 16.39 -7.35
C GLY A 73 9.31 14.86 -7.44
N HIS A 74 9.57 14.18 -6.32
CA HIS A 74 9.50 12.73 -6.21
C HIS A 74 8.24 12.30 -5.46
N ILE A 75 7.73 11.12 -5.78
CA ILE A 75 6.69 10.45 -5.02
C ILE A 75 7.34 9.30 -4.26
N TRP A 76 7.27 9.35 -2.95
CA TRP A 76 7.65 8.26 -2.06
C TRP A 76 6.45 7.39 -1.78
N VAL A 77 6.63 6.08 -1.88
CA VAL A 77 5.60 5.09 -1.56
C VAL A 77 6.14 4.18 -0.49
N HIS A 78 5.54 4.23 0.69
CA HIS A 78 5.88 3.38 1.81
C HIS A 78 4.85 2.26 1.86
N VAL A 79 5.29 1.02 1.67
CA VAL A 79 4.38 -0.13 1.61
C VAL A 79 4.71 -1.12 2.71
N SER A 80 3.66 -1.63 3.35
CA SER A 80 3.75 -2.81 4.21
C SER A 80 3.01 -3.97 3.55
N PHE A 81 3.59 -5.17 3.61
CA PHE A 81 3.02 -6.34 2.95
C PHE A 81 3.48 -7.64 3.60
N LEU A 82 2.74 -8.70 3.31
CA LEU A 82 3.06 -10.07 3.66
C LEU A 82 3.72 -10.75 2.47
N ALA A 83 4.80 -11.49 2.73
CA ALA A 83 5.43 -12.35 1.74
C ALA A 83 5.88 -13.67 2.36
N ARG A 84 6.03 -14.68 1.52
CA ARG A 84 6.48 -16.03 1.92
C ARG A 84 7.59 -16.49 0.99
N ARG A 85 8.43 -17.40 1.46
CA ARG A 85 9.50 -17.98 0.63
C ARG A 85 8.89 -18.83 -0.48
N SER A 86 9.47 -18.75 -1.68
CA SER A 86 9.14 -19.56 -2.84
C SER A 86 9.70 -20.97 -2.67
N LYS A 87 8.86 -21.97 -2.97
CA LYS A 87 9.26 -23.39 -2.92
C LYS A 87 10.16 -23.80 -4.10
N ILE A 88 10.27 -22.96 -5.13
CA ILE A 88 10.95 -23.28 -6.40
C ILE A 88 12.47 -23.36 -6.20
N THR A 89 13.05 -22.45 -5.41
CA THR A 89 14.50 -22.43 -5.12
C THR A 89 14.89 -23.09 -3.81
N SER A 90 13.91 -23.48 -2.98
CA SER A 90 14.11 -24.34 -1.80
C SER A 90 14.37 -25.80 -2.21
N SER A 91 15.33 -26.03 -3.08
CA SER A 91 15.80 -27.38 -3.36
C SER A 91 16.53 -27.92 -2.13
N LYS A 92 15.99 -29.03 -1.59
CA LYS A 92 16.73 -30.07 -0.83
C LYS A 92 16.81 -30.03 0.71
N ARG A 93 16.26 -29.07 1.49
CA ARG A 93 16.42 -29.15 2.97
C ARG A 93 15.22 -29.02 3.91
N ARG A 94 14.01 -28.65 3.46
CA ARG A 94 12.84 -28.56 4.38
C ARG A 94 11.53 -28.99 3.74
N ARG A 95 11.42 -30.26 3.35
CA ARG A 95 10.11 -30.88 3.12
C ARG A 95 9.48 -31.13 4.50
N GLY A 96 8.61 -30.24 4.98
CA GLY A 96 7.82 -30.52 6.18
C GLY A 96 7.21 -29.34 6.93
N LYS A 97 7.57 -28.10 6.63
CA LYS A 97 6.97 -26.93 7.29
C LYS A 97 6.73 -25.86 6.23
N ASP A 98 5.47 -25.39 6.10
CA ASP A 98 5.22 -24.20 5.29
C ASP A 98 6.10 -23.07 5.82
N ASP A 99 6.84 -22.44 4.92
CA ASP A 99 7.69 -21.31 5.28
C ASP A 99 6.79 -20.21 5.86
N PRO A 100 7.12 -19.67 7.05
CA PRO A 100 6.25 -18.72 7.71
C PRO A 100 6.10 -17.46 6.86
N VAL A 101 4.88 -16.95 6.79
CA VAL A 101 4.60 -15.63 6.22
C VAL A 101 5.33 -14.59 7.06
N LYS A 102 6.10 -13.73 6.41
CA LYS A 102 6.84 -12.64 7.03
C LYS A 102 6.22 -11.31 6.67
N HIS A 103 6.33 -10.35 7.59
CA HIS A 103 5.98 -8.95 7.34
C HIS A 103 7.17 -8.22 6.76
N PHE A 104 6.91 -7.45 5.73
CA PHE A 104 7.89 -6.60 5.07
C PHE A 104 7.44 -5.14 5.14
N PHE A 105 8.42 -4.27 5.12
CA PHE A 105 8.26 -2.86 4.85
C PHE A 105 9.24 -2.44 3.77
N ALA A 106 8.78 -1.59 2.86
CA ALA A 106 9.61 -1.06 1.80
C ALA A 106 9.30 0.41 1.51
N GLU A 107 10.34 1.11 1.09
CA GLU A 107 10.30 2.50 0.67
C GLU A 107 10.72 2.56 -0.80
N LEU A 108 9.82 3.09 -1.63
CA LEU A 108 10.03 3.22 -3.06
C LEU A 108 9.98 4.70 -3.43
N ARG A 109 10.92 5.15 -4.25
CA ARG A 109 10.96 6.50 -4.78
C ARG A 109 10.70 6.50 -6.28
N TYR A 110 9.61 7.15 -6.67
CA TYR A 110 9.27 7.44 -8.05
C TYR A 110 9.78 8.82 -8.43
N ASP A 111 10.55 8.87 -9.51
CA ASP A 111 10.86 10.10 -10.21
C ASP A 111 9.73 10.41 -11.19
N HIS A 112 9.35 11.68 -11.30
CA HIS A 112 8.32 12.13 -12.22
C HIS A 112 8.63 11.79 -13.69
N HIS A 113 9.91 11.58 -14.02
CA HIS A 113 10.36 11.26 -15.37
C HIS A 113 10.46 9.76 -15.67
N PHE A 114 10.44 8.89 -14.65
CA PHE A 114 10.69 7.45 -14.83
C PHE A 114 9.53 6.60 -14.29
N GLY A 115 9.01 5.70 -15.13
CA GLY A 115 7.91 4.80 -14.76
C GLY A 115 8.29 3.63 -13.82
N THR A 116 9.58 3.46 -13.52
CA THR A 116 10.10 2.42 -12.61
C THR A 116 10.64 3.08 -11.34
N PRO A 117 10.21 2.65 -10.14
CA PRO A 117 10.72 3.21 -8.90
C PRO A 117 12.15 2.74 -8.60
N THR A 118 12.89 3.57 -7.88
CA THR A 118 14.05 3.12 -7.11
C THR A 118 13.55 2.56 -5.78
N VAL A 119 13.97 1.35 -5.42
CA VAL A 119 13.69 0.80 -4.08
C VAL A 119 14.82 1.25 -3.16
N GLU A 120 14.49 2.07 -2.17
CA GLU A 120 15.46 2.67 -1.24
C GLU A 120 15.68 1.74 -0.04
N THR A 121 14.59 1.14 0.46
CA THR A 121 14.62 0.16 1.54
C THR A 121 13.64 -0.97 1.22
N CYS A 122 14.01 -2.22 1.53
CA CYS A 122 13.07 -3.34 1.62
C CYS A 122 13.57 -4.30 2.69
N THR A 123 12.82 -4.48 3.77
CA THR A 123 13.28 -5.27 4.91
C THR A 123 12.15 -6.04 5.58
N ILE A 124 12.51 -7.14 6.22
CA ILE A 124 11.60 -7.93 7.06
C ILE A 124 11.47 -7.22 8.41
N ILE A 125 10.24 -6.85 8.79
CA ILE A 125 9.97 -6.37 10.14
C ILE A 125 9.72 -7.58 11.04
N GLY A 126 10.59 -7.75 12.04
CA GLY A 126 10.40 -8.75 13.09
C GLY A 126 9.18 -8.43 13.95
N LYS A 127 8.60 -9.44 14.60
CA LYS A 127 7.62 -9.16 15.65
C LYS A 127 8.35 -8.39 16.76
N TRP A 128 7.89 -7.18 17.05
CA TRP A 128 8.29 -6.50 18.28
C TRP A 128 7.87 -7.39 19.46
N PRO A 129 8.77 -7.69 20.42
CA PRO A 129 8.33 -8.31 21.66
C PRO A 129 7.34 -7.35 22.32
N ALA A 130 6.12 -7.85 22.55
CA ALA A 130 5.11 -7.16 23.35
C ALA A 130 5.54 -7.07 24.81
#